data_AF-C4PDI6-F1
#
_entry.id   AF-C4PDI6-F1
#
_cell.length_a   1.000
_cell.length_b   1.000
_cell.length_c   1.000
_cell.angle_alpha   90.00
_cell.angle_beta   90.00
_cell.angle_gamma   90.00
#
_symmetry.space_group_name_H-M   'P 1'
#
loop_
_entity.id
_entity.type
_entity.pdbx_description
1 polymer ?
#
loop_
_entity_poly.entity_id
_entity_poly.type
_entity_poly.pdbx_seq_one_letter_code
_entity_poly.pdbx_strand_id
1 'polypeptide(L)'
;YDWDVGNEMFANSWDAHALADGINADEFWVSHLGEGIIADAFRWAHQADPDALLFYNDYNIAGEDGTNAKSDAVYAWVKQMRAQGVPIDGLGIQSH
;
A
#
# COMPACT_ATOMS: atom_id res chain seq x y z
N TYR A 1 -2.36 -11.28 -16.24
CA TYR A 1 -3.37 -10.26 -15.89
C TYR A 1 -2.94 -9.66 -14.56
N ASP A 2 -3.39 -8.47 -14.18
CA ASP A 2 -2.92 -7.74 -13.01
C ASP A 2 -4.02 -7.60 -11.95
N TRP A 3 -3.59 -7.30 -10.71
CA TRP A 3 -4.49 -7.02 -9.59
C TRP A 3 -3.96 -5.89 -8.72
N ASP A 4 -4.84 -4.97 -8.37
CA ASP A 4 -4.65 -4.07 -7.24
C ASP A 4 -4.97 -4.84 -5.96
N VAL A 5 -3.94 -5.37 -5.31
CA VAL A 5 -4.10 -6.21 -4.11
C VAL A 5 -4.34 -5.34 -2.87
N GLY A 6 -3.67 -4.19 -2.80
CA GLY A 6 -3.93 -3.15 -1.82
C GLY A 6 -4.35 -1.87 -2.51
N ASN A 7 -5.41 -1.24 -2.02
CA ASN A 7 -5.93 0.01 -2.55
C ASN A 7 -6.08 1.03 -1.41
N GLU A 8 -5.40 2.18 -1.51
CA GLU A 8 -5.63 3.38 -0.66
C GLU A 8 -5.42 3.17 0.85
N MET A 9 -4.40 2.39 1.21
CA MET A 9 -4.10 2.02 2.60
C MET A 9 -3.33 3.12 3.37
N PHE A 10 -2.77 4.11 2.67
CA PHE A 10 -1.94 5.15 3.26
C PHE A 10 -2.71 6.44 3.50
N ALA A 11 -2.38 7.09 4.62
CA ALA A 11 -3.00 8.34 5.03
C ALA A 11 -2.64 9.50 4.09
N ASN A 12 -3.59 10.41 3.88
CA ASN A 12 -3.38 11.72 3.29
C ASN A 12 -2.94 12.73 4.37
N SER A 13 -2.51 13.92 3.92
CA SER A 13 -2.07 15.02 4.79
C SER A 13 -3.12 15.51 5.81
N TRP A 14 -4.41 15.24 5.58
CA TRP A 14 -5.51 15.62 6.46
C TRP A 14 -6.07 14.49 7.33
N ASP A 15 -5.60 13.25 7.15
CA ASP A 15 -6.11 12.11 7.92
C ASP A 15 -5.60 12.16 9.37
N ALA A 16 -6.51 11.99 10.33
CA ALA A 16 -6.23 12.26 11.74
C ALA A 16 -5.39 11.18 12.43
N HIS A 17 -5.36 9.97 11.86
CA HIS A 17 -4.85 8.77 12.51
C HIS A 17 -3.81 8.03 11.63
N ALA A 18 -2.84 8.76 11.08
CA ALA A 18 -1.70 8.14 10.41
C ALA A 18 -0.77 7.42 11.42
N LEU A 19 -0.35 6.20 11.09
CA LEU A 19 0.70 5.47 11.80
C LEU A 19 2.08 6.06 11.48
N ALA A 20 3.10 5.64 12.22
CA ALA A 20 4.47 6.18 12.09
C ALA A 20 5.09 5.91 10.71
N ASP A 21 4.62 4.89 10.00
CA ASP A 21 5.02 4.51 8.66
C ASP A 21 4.11 5.08 7.56
N GLY A 22 3.10 5.89 7.94
CA GLY A 22 2.17 6.56 7.02
C GLY A 22 0.93 5.76 6.65
N ILE A 23 0.78 4.52 7.11
CA ILE A 23 -0.46 3.75 6.94
C ILE A 23 -1.61 4.42 7.70
N ASN A 24 -2.81 4.42 7.14
CA ASN A 24 -3.99 4.95 7.82
C ASN A 24 -4.48 3.95 8.87
N ALA A 25 -4.41 4.32 10.17
CA ALA A 25 -4.86 3.45 11.26
C ALA A 25 -6.37 3.21 11.27
N ASP A 26 -7.16 4.07 10.60
CA ASP A 26 -8.61 3.92 10.48
C ASP A 26 -9.01 2.97 9.34
N GLU A 27 -8.06 2.52 8.51
CA GLU A 27 -8.34 1.53 7.47
C GLU A 27 -8.86 0.24 8.12
N PHE A 28 -9.93 -0.33 7.56
CA PHE A 28 -10.68 -1.42 8.18
C PHE A 28 -9.81 -2.67 8.42
N TRP A 29 -9.04 -3.09 7.43
CA TRP A 29 -8.19 -4.29 7.56
C TRP A 29 -7.04 -4.04 8.54
N VAL A 30 -6.38 -2.89 8.45
CA VAL A 30 -5.29 -2.50 9.34
C VAL A 30 -5.78 -2.40 10.79
N SER A 31 -6.92 -1.75 11.04
CA SER A 31 -7.47 -1.57 12.39
C SER A 31 -7.91 -2.88 13.06
N HIS A 32 -8.28 -3.91 12.29
CA HIS A 32 -8.77 -5.18 12.83
C HIS A 32 -7.72 -6.31 12.82
N LEU A 33 -6.79 -6.29 11.86
CA LEU A 33 -5.83 -7.37 11.64
C LEU A 33 -4.37 -6.93 11.80
N GLY A 34 -4.13 -5.62 11.95
CA GLY A 34 -2.80 -5.00 12.04
C GLY A 34 -2.16 -4.76 10.67
N GLU A 35 -1.14 -3.89 10.63
CA GLU A 35 -0.43 -3.46 9.40
C GLU A 35 0.07 -4.63 8.54
N GLY A 36 0.44 -5.76 9.18
CA GLY A 36 0.94 -6.96 8.50
C GLY A 36 -0.04 -7.58 7.50
N ILE A 37 -1.34 -7.27 7.60
CA ILE A 37 -2.37 -7.79 6.70
C ILE A 37 -2.09 -7.46 5.23
N ILE A 38 -1.52 -6.28 4.94
CA ILE A 38 -1.26 -5.87 3.57
C ILE A 38 -0.22 -6.81 2.95
N ALA A 39 0.88 -7.08 3.67
CA ALA A 39 1.92 -8.00 3.22
C ALA A 39 1.39 -9.43 3.02
N ASP A 40 0.53 -9.89 3.93
CA ASP A 40 -0.08 -11.21 3.84
C ASP A 40 -1.05 -11.32 2.65
N ALA A 41 -1.82 -10.29 2.36
CA ALA A 41 -2.67 -10.23 1.17
C ALA A 41 -1.88 -10.41 -0.12
N PHE A 42 -0.72 -9.75 -0.27
CA PHE A 42 0.17 -9.95 -1.43
C PHE A 42 0.72 -11.38 -1.50
N ARG A 43 1.15 -11.94 -0.36
CA ARG A 43 1.62 -13.34 -0.33
C ARG A 43 0.51 -14.32 -0.73
N TRP A 44 -0.71 -14.12 -0.24
CA TRP A 44 -1.85 -14.97 -0.58
C TRP A 44 -2.29 -14.81 -2.04
N ALA A 45 -2.29 -13.59 -2.57
CA ALA A 45 -2.59 -13.33 -3.98
C ALA A 45 -1.61 -14.06 -4.89
N HIS A 46 -0.31 -13.98 -4.60
CA HIS A 46 0.71 -14.71 -5.36
C HIS A 46 0.60 -16.23 -5.22
N GLN A 47 0.19 -16.74 -4.05
CA GLN A 47 -0.07 -18.16 -3.86
C GLN A 47 -1.28 -18.64 -4.68
N ALA A 48 -2.31 -17.79 -4.83
CA ALA A 48 -3.51 -18.09 -5.59
C ALA A 48 -3.28 -18.04 -7.11
N ASP A 49 -2.51 -17.05 -7.57
CA ASP A 49 -2.11 -16.90 -8.98
C ASP A 49 -0.66 -16.36 -9.08
N PRO A 50 0.33 -17.26 -9.23
CA PRO A 50 1.74 -16.86 -9.34
C PRO A 50 2.09 -16.10 -10.63
N ASP A 51 1.24 -16.17 -11.66
CA ASP A 51 1.46 -15.53 -12.96
C ASP A 51 0.84 -14.12 -13.04
N ALA A 52 0.04 -13.73 -12.05
CA ALA A 52 -0.52 -12.39 -11.94
C ALA A 52 0.54 -11.37 -11.52
N LEU A 53 0.46 -10.16 -12.08
CA LEU A 53 1.24 -9.02 -11.59
C LEU A 53 0.47 -8.35 -10.45
N LEU A 54 1.13 -8.13 -9.32
CA LEU A 54 0.49 -7.64 -8.10
C LEU A 54 0.90 -6.18 -7.81
N PHE A 55 -0.10 -5.31 -7.72
CA PHE A 55 0.08 -3.87 -7.56
C PHE A 55 -0.47 -3.38 -6.23
N TYR A 56 0.18 -2.36 -5.67
CA TYR A 56 -0.42 -1.46 -4.70
C TYR A 56 -0.88 -0.20 -5.43
N ASN A 57 -2.14 0.21 -5.26
CA ASN A 57 -2.76 1.32 -5.98
C ASN A 57 -3.25 2.41 -5.02
N ASP A 58 -3.05 3.69 -5.35
CA ASP A 58 -3.42 4.80 -4.47
C ASP A 58 -3.62 6.12 -5.24
N TYR A 59 -4.38 7.03 -4.62
CA TYR A 59 -4.54 8.43 -5.04
C TYR A 59 -3.73 9.36 -4.14
N ASN A 60 -3.52 10.60 -4.60
CA ASN A 60 -2.67 11.61 -3.95
C ASN A 60 -1.20 11.18 -3.75
N ILE A 61 -0.79 10.04 -4.33
CA ILE A 61 0.54 9.46 -4.15
C ILE A 61 1.62 10.25 -4.88
N ALA A 62 1.29 11.20 -5.76
CA ALA A 62 2.25 12.09 -6.41
C ALA A 62 2.23 13.52 -5.83
N GLY A 63 1.64 13.67 -4.63
CA GLY A 63 1.69 14.89 -3.83
C GLY A 63 0.55 15.88 -4.07
N GLU A 64 -0.55 15.40 -4.61
CA GLU A 64 -1.76 16.17 -4.84
C GLU A 64 -2.40 16.70 -3.54
N ASP A 65 -2.08 16.09 -2.39
CA ASP A 65 -2.48 16.57 -1.06
C ASP A 65 -1.65 17.76 -0.52
N GLY A 66 -0.74 18.28 -1.35
CA GLY A 66 0.16 19.38 -1.03
C GLY A 66 1.46 18.96 -0.35
N THR A 67 1.68 17.65 -0.16
CA THR A 67 2.85 17.09 0.50
C THR A 67 3.37 15.84 -0.23
N ASN A 68 4.64 15.48 -0.05
CA ASN A 68 5.16 14.18 -0.52
C ASN A 68 5.08 13.09 0.56
N ALA A 69 4.33 13.31 1.67
CA ALA A 69 4.37 12.41 2.81
C ALA A 69 3.86 11.01 2.44
N LYS A 70 2.76 10.92 1.68
CA LYS A 70 2.23 9.64 1.18
C LYS A 70 3.21 8.96 0.22
N SER A 71 3.81 9.70 -0.72
CA SER A 71 4.77 9.13 -1.67
C SER A 71 5.99 8.53 -0.98
N ASP A 72 6.53 9.23 0.02
CA ASP A 72 7.70 8.80 0.77
C ASP A 72 7.38 7.57 1.64
N ALA A 73 6.20 7.55 2.27
CA ALA A 73 5.70 6.44 3.06
C ALA A 73 5.53 5.16 2.22
N VAL A 74 4.82 5.25 1.08
CA VAL A 74 4.62 4.11 0.17
C VAL A 74 5.96 3.62 -0.39
N TYR A 75 6.87 4.54 -0.76
CA TYR A 75 8.21 4.16 -1.23
C TYR A 75 9.00 3.38 -0.16
N ALA A 76 9.02 3.88 1.08
CA ALA A 76 9.71 3.22 2.19
C ALA A 76 9.10 1.84 2.48
N TRP A 77 7.78 1.76 2.51
CA TRP A 77 7.05 0.53 2.74
C TRP A 77 7.28 -0.51 1.63
N VAL A 78 7.13 -0.16 0.34
CA VAL A 78 7.39 -1.08 -0.77
C VAL A 78 8.83 -1.60 -0.73
N LYS A 79 9.80 -0.71 -0.45
CA LYS A 79 11.21 -1.11 -0.31
C LYS A 79 11.40 -2.14 0.79
N GLN A 80 10.76 -1.93 1.95
CA GLN A 80 10.82 -2.88 3.06
C GLN A 80 10.11 -4.20 2.72
N MET A 81 8.92 -4.16 2.14
CA MET A 81 8.15 -5.34 1.75
C MET A 81 8.91 -6.21 0.75
N ARG A 82 9.49 -5.59 -0.29
CA ARG A 82 10.32 -6.32 -1.26
C ARG A 82 11.59 -6.91 -0.62
N ALA A 83 12.20 -6.20 0.33
CA ALA A 83 13.34 -6.75 1.08
C ALA A 83 12.96 -7.96 1.97
N GLN A 84 11.70 -8.06 2.38
CA GLN A 84 11.14 -9.19 3.11
C GLN A 84 10.57 -10.30 2.20
N GLY A 85 10.71 -10.17 0.87
CA GLY A 85 10.22 -11.16 -0.09
C GLY A 85 8.71 -11.13 -0.34
N VAL A 86 8.03 -10.03 -0.02
CA VAL A 86 6.62 -9.83 -0.40
C VAL A 86 6.53 -9.58 -1.91
N PRO A 87 5.65 -10.29 -2.65
CA PRO A 87 5.55 -10.19 -4.11
C PRO A 87 4.76 -8.93 -4.50
N ILE A 88 5.47 -7.81 -4.65
CA ILE A 88 4.93 -6.55 -5.17
C ILE A 88 5.64 -6.26 -6.49
N ASP A 89 4.89 -6.26 -7.59
CA ASP A 89 5.42 -6.09 -8.94
C ASP A 89 5.35 -4.65 -9.43
N GLY A 90 4.42 -3.86 -8.89
CA GLY A 90 4.30 -2.46 -9.27
C GLY A 90 3.48 -1.58 -8.34
N LEU A 91 3.44 -0.30 -8.71
CA LEU A 91 2.65 0.75 -8.08
C LEU A 91 1.67 1.33 -9.10
N GLY A 92 0.39 1.36 -8.75
CA GLY A 92 -0.67 2.03 -9.48
C GLY A 92 -0.80 3.48 -8.98
N ILE A 93 -0.67 4.44 -9.90
CA ILE A 93 -0.91 5.87 -9.62
C ILE A 93 -2.25 6.22 -10.25
N GLN A 94 -3.30 6.37 -9.44
CA GLN A 94 -4.66 6.61 -9.94
C GLN A 94 -4.76 7.87 -10.81
N SER A 95 -3.93 8.88 -10.53
CA SER A 95 -3.81 10.11 -11.33
C SER A 95 -5.12 10.90 -11.45
N HIS A 96 -5.86 10.99 -10.35
CA HIS A 96 -7.06 11.81 -10.22
C HIS A 96 -6.78 13.32 -10.26
#